data_AF-A0A7K3GNX7-F1
#
_entry.id   AF-A0A7K3GNX7-F1
#
_cell.length_a   1.000
_cell.length_b   1.000
_cell.length_c   1.000
_cell.angle_alpha   90.00
_cell.angle_beta   90.00
_cell.angle_gamma   90.00
#
_symmetry.space_group_name_H-M   'P 1'
#
loop_
_entity.id
_entity.type
_entity.pdbx_description
1 polymer ?
#
loop_
_entity_poly.entity_id
_entity_poly.type
_entity_poly.pdbx_seq_one_letter_code
_entity_poly.pdbx_strand_id
1 'polypeptide(L)' 'MTTPATPIDVLLVEDDPGDELMTREAFEDNKIGNTLHVVRDGEEALDFLYRRAGHAEAPRPDLI' A
#
# COMPACT_ATOMS: atom_id res chain seq x y z
N MET A 1 20.94 2.94 19.37
CA MET A 1 19.85 1.97 19.56
C MET A 1 18.85 2.26 18.45
N THR A 2 18.84 1.46 17.39
CA THR A 2 17.84 1.57 16.32
C THR A 2 16.55 0.95 16.83
N THR A 3 15.52 1.77 17.00
CA THR A 3 14.17 1.28 17.35
C THR A 3 13.74 0.28 16.27
N PRO A 4 13.19 -0.91 16.62
CA PRO A 4 12.63 -1.79 15.61
C PRO A 4 11.53 -1.01 14.87
N ALA A 5 11.71 -0.86 13.55
CA ALA A 5 10.73 -0.18 12.71
C ALA A 5 9.42 -0.98 12.79
N THR A 6 8.35 -0.31 13.22
CA THR A 6 7.03 -0.92 13.26
C THR A 6 6.55 -1.06 11.81
N PRO A 7 6.07 -2.25 11.40
CA PRO A 7 5.52 -2.41 10.06
C PRO A 7 4.33 -1.46 9.87
N ILE A 8 4.34 -0.71 8.76
CA ILE A 8 3.28 0.22 8.38
C ILE A 8 2.51 -0.29 7.16
N ASP A 9 1.25 0.11 7.03
CA ASP A 9 0.43 -0.15 5.85
C ASP A 9 0.57 1.02 4.87
N VAL A 10 0.93 0.75 3.62
CA VAL A 10 1.10 1.76 2.57
C VAL A 10 0.11 1.47 1.44
N LEU A 11 -0.65 2.47 1.02
CA LEU A 11 -1.55 2.39 -0.13
C LEU A 11 -0.93 3.13 -1.31
N LEU A 12 -0.51 2.40 -2.34
CA LEU A 12 -0.01 2.96 -3.59
C LEU A 12 -1.15 3.04 -4.59
N VAL A 13 -1.40 4.23 -5.13
CA VAL A 13 -2.35 4.46 -6.23
C VAL A 13 -1.55 4.61 -7.52
N GLU A 14 -1.56 3.61 -8.38
CA GLU A 14 -0.79 3.61 -9.62
C GLU A 14 -1.54 2.88 -10.75
N ASP A 15 -1.72 3.56 -11.90
CA ASP A 15 -2.45 3.03 -13.05
C ASP A 15 -1.54 2.36 -14.08
N ASP A 16 -0.22 2.59 -14.03
CA ASP A 16 0.77 1.91 -14.85
C ASP A 16 1.35 0.65 -14.19
N PRO A 17 1.18 -0.54 -14.80
CA PRO A 17 1.67 -1.80 -14.21
C PRO A 17 3.21 -1.89 -14.16
N GLY A 18 3.93 -1.09 -14.95
CA GLY A 18 5.38 -0.98 -14.88
C GLY A 18 5.83 -0.23 -13.64
N ASP A 19 5.19 0.91 -13.34
CA ASP A 19 5.47 1.71 -12.15
C ASP A 19 5.02 1.00 -10.86
N GLU A 20 3.91 0.25 -10.89
CA GLU A 20 3.50 -0.66 -9.81
C GLU A 20 4.63 -1.65 -9.48
N LEU A 21 5.17 -2.33 -10.50
CA LEU A 21 6.18 -3.36 -10.30
C LEU A 21 7.47 -2.76 -9.74
N MET A 22 7.96 -1.65 -10.32
CA MET A 22 9.17 -0.97 -9.85
C MET A 22 9.02 -0.50 -8.40
N THR A 23 7.87 0.07 -8.05
CA THR A 23 7.61 0.54 -6.68
C THR A 23 7.54 -0.64 -5.73
N ARG A 24 6.85 -1.71 -6.11
CA ARG A 24 6.75 -2.93 -5.30
C ARG A 24 8.13 -3.54 -5.02
N GLU A 25 8.97 -3.68 -6.04
CA GLU A 25 10.34 -4.19 -5.89
C GLU A 25 11.16 -3.30 -4.95
N ALA A 26 11.05 -1.97 -5.08
CA ALA A 26 11.73 -1.04 -4.19
C ALA A 26 11.26 -1.16 -2.72
N PHE A 27 9.97 -1.43 -2.49
CA PHE A 27 9.43 -1.66 -1.15
C PHE A 27 9.85 -3.02 -0.58
N GLU A 28 9.86 -4.08 -1.39
CA GLU A 28 10.29 -5.42 -0.97
C GLU A 28 11.79 -5.45 -0.60
N ASP A 29 12.63 -4.71 -1.34
CA ASP A 29 14.06 -4.59 -1.07
C ASP A 29 14.39 -3.86 0.24
N ASN A 30 13.50 -2.97 0.70
CA ASN A 30 13.71 -2.22 1.93
C ASN A 30 13.44 -3.03 3.21
N LYS A 31 12.90 -4.26 3.14
CA LYS A 31 12.82 -5.28 4.22
C LYS A 31 12.30 -4.82 5.59
N ILE A 32 11.69 -3.65 5.68
CA ILE A 32 10.84 -3.27 6.81
C ILE A 32 9.52 -3.98 6.50
N GLY A 33 8.92 -4.71 7.44
CA GLY A 33 7.75 -5.56 7.21
C GLY A 33 6.44 -4.83 6.84
N ASN A 34 6.54 -3.74 6.10
CA ASN A 34 5.46 -2.92 5.62
C ASN A 34 4.60 -3.72 4.65
N THR A 35 3.29 -3.52 4.73
CA THR A 35 2.34 -4.12 3.80
C THR A 35 2.01 -3.08 2.74
N LEU A 36 2.36 -3.37 1.49
CA LEU A 36 2.02 -2.53 0.35
C LEU A 36 0.70 -3.02 -0.26
N HIS A 37 -0.27 -2.12 -0.33
CA HIS A 37 -1.54 -2.31 -1.01
C HIS A 37 -1.52 -1.45 -2.28
N VAL A 38 -1.77 -2.05 -3.43
CA VAL A 38 -1.79 -1.31 -4.71
C VAL A 38 -3.21 -1.26 -5.23
N VAL A 39 -3.63 -0.08 -5.67
CA VAL A 39 -4.90 0.19 -6.32
C VAL A 39 -4.65 0.95 -7.63
N ARG A 40 -5.51 0.72 -8.63
CA ARG A 40 -5.27 1.16 -10.00
C ARG A 40 -5.77 2.57 -10.29
N ASP A 41 -6.65 3.09 -9.46
CA ASP A 41 -7.23 4.40 -9.65
C ASP A 41 -7.73 5.00 -8.33
N GLY A 42 -8.14 6.26 -8.39
CA GLY A 42 -8.65 6.99 -7.24
C GLY A 42 -9.99 6.49 -6.71
N GLU A 43 -10.82 5.83 -7.53
CA GLU A 43 -12.09 5.25 -7.08
C GLU A 43 -11.82 4.02 -6.22
N GLU A 44 -10.96 3.11 -6.69
CA GLU A 44 -10.50 1.94 -5.95
C GLU A 44 -9.74 2.36 -4.68
N ALA A 45 -8.95 3.45 -4.73
CA ALA A 45 -8.32 4.03 -3.54
C ALA A 45 -9.34 4.50 -2.51
N LEU A 46 -10.39 5.21 -2.93
CA LEU A 46 -11.45 5.64 -2.03
C LEU A 46 -12.23 4.43 -1.48
N ASP A 47 -12.49 3.43 -2.30
CA ASP A 47 -13.14 2.20 -1.85
C ASP A 47 -12.29 1.43 -0.84
N PHE A 48 -10.97 1.39 -1.02
CA PHE A 48 -10.04 0.86 -0.02
C PHE A 48 -10.10 1.65 1.29
N LEU A 49 -9.99 2.98 1.23
CA LEU A 49 -9.98 3.86 2.41
C LEU A 49 -11.29 3.85 3.19
N TYR A 50 -12.41 3.80 2.48
CA TYR A 50 -13.74 3.74 3.08
C TYR A 50 -14.22 2.30 3.33
N ARG A 51 -13.42 1.29 3.01
CA ARG A 51 -13.72 -0.14 3.17
C ARG A 51 -15.00 -0.57 2.46
N ARG A 52 -15.13 -0.15 1.20
CA ARG A 52 -16.27 -0.38 0.31
C ARG A 52 -15.87 -1.35 -0.81
N ALA A 53 -16.85 -1.73 -1.62
CA ALA A 53 -16.65 -2.53 -2.84
C ALA A 53 -15.79 -3.82 -2.68
N GLY A 54 -15.84 -4.47 -1.52
CA GLY A 54 -15.07 -5.71 -1.25
C GLY A 54 -13.85 -5.50 -0.35
N HIS A 55 -13.46 -4.25 -0.08
CA HIS A 55 -12.36 -3.89 0.83
C HIS A 55 -12.81 -3.77 2.30
N ALA A 56 -13.82 -4.54 2.73
CA ALA A 56 -14.38 -4.45 4.09
C ALA A 56 -13.32 -4.67 5.19
N GLU A 57 -12.32 -5.50 4.90
CA GLU A 57 -11.20 -5.83 5.80
C GLU A 57 -9.91 -5.08 5.46
N ALA A 58 -9.96 -4.07 4.57
CA ALA A 58 -8.77 -3.30 4.23
C ALA A 58 -8.21 -2.59 5.48
N PRO A 59 -6.90 -2.76 5.75
CA PRO A 59 -6.25 -2.04 6.84
C PRO A 59 -6.27 -0.54 6.55
N ARG A 60 -6.12 0.26 7.60
CA ARG A 60 -6.04 1.70 7.43
C ARG A 60 -4.58 2.03 7.07
N PRO A 61 -4.29 2.59 5.89
CA PRO A 61 -2.93 2.93 5.53
C PRO A 61 -2.41 4.07 6.40
N ASP A 62 -1.13 3.99 6.75
CA ASP A 62 -0.37 5.05 7.40
C ASP A 62 0.18 6.05 6.38
N LEU A 63 0.38 5.60 5.13
CA LEU A 63 0.87 6.39 4.01
C LEU A 63 0.06 6.09 2.74
N ILE A 64 -0.29 7.14 2.00
CA ILE A 64 -0.96 7.11 0.69
C ILE A 64 -0.12 7.94 -0.27
#